data_AF-A0A5C3KD97-F1
#
_entry.id   AF-A0A5C3KD97-F1
#
_cell.length_a   1.000
_cell.length_b   1.000
_cell.length_c   1.000
_cell.angle_alpha   90.00
_cell.angle_beta   90.00
_cell.angle_gamma   90.00
#
_symmetry.space_group_name_H-M   'P 1'
#
loop_
_entity.id
_entity.type
_entity.pdbx_description
1 polymer ?
#
loop_
_entity_poly.entity_id
_entity_poly.type
_entity_poly.pdbx_seq_one_letter_code
_entity_poly.pdbx_strand_id
1 'polypeptide(L)'
;MHSASLSFIKTSYAILLLSCCFALLAQAAITTPISRDGDYVEENASGTLCYYPQALNPRTIDVACVGPEKGDFAQVIRAHLNETTSINYFSASLELLGGTEFIVEGQGDRKIYLCLSGRAGDYTYQTMCTTVGRDNSLGTGGPSPFCKVEGGQRRVTDGCYIPNQPAPDALLTTSSARPAIVTITRTSGSSVRTTLTQDRPSVNTQNASGAASGGTSGTTRNDQGLLLLNGLILGSLVVMIGL
;
A
#
# COMPACT_ATOMS: atom_id res chain seq x y z
N MET A 1 45.34 -25.61 47.95
CA MET A 1 44.80 -25.92 46.61
C MET A 1 43.26 -25.91 46.57
N HIS A 2 42.57 -24.95 47.23
CA HIS A 2 41.09 -24.96 47.34
C HIS A 2 40.38 -23.67 46.87
N SER A 3 41.08 -22.68 46.30
CA SER A 3 40.47 -21.38 45.98
C SER A 3 40.05 -21.15 44.52
N ALA A 4 40.22 -22.14 43.62
CA ALA A 4 39.96 -21.93 42.18
C ALA A 4 38.51 -22.26 41.74
N SER A 5 37.73 -23.01 42.52
CA SER A 5 36.45 -23.57 42.04
C SER A 5 35.23 -22.66 42.23
N LEU A 6 35.32 -21.59 43.03
CA LEU A 6 34.18 -20.69 43.29
C LEU A 6 33.95 -19.60 42.22
N SER A 7 34.95 -19.34 41.36
CA SER A 7 34.83 -18.28 40.35
C SER A 7 34.01 -18.69 39.13
N PHE A 8 33.94 -19.99 38.82
CA PHE A 8 33.23 -20.49 37.62
C PHE A 8 31.71 -20.52 37.77
N ILE A 9 31.19 -20.57 39.00
CA ILE A 9 29.74 -20.65 39.23
C ILE A 9 29.08 -19.27 39.03
N LYS A 10 29.75 -18.16 39.37
CA LYS A 10 29.18 -16.80 39.24
C LYS A 10 29.04 -16.33 37.79
N THR A 11 29.96 -16.72 36.90
CA THR A 11 29.92 -16.35 35.48
C THR A 11 28.79 -17.05 34.72
N SER A 12 28.47 -18.29 35.07
CA SER A 12 27.42 -19.07 34.41
C SER A 12 26.01 -18.50 34.65
N TYR A 13 25.73 -17.97 35.86
CA TYR A 13 24.44 -17.34 36.14
C TYR A 13 24.25 -16.00 35.43
N ALA A 14 25.32 -15.22 35.26
CA ALA A 14 25.24 -13.94 34.55
C ALA A 14 24.93 -14.11 33.06
N ILE A 15 25.49 -15.14 32.41
CA ILE A 15 25.23 -15.43 30.99
C ILE A 15 23.79 -15.95 30.80
N LEU A 16 23.29 -16.77 31.72
CA LEU A 16 21.93 -17.32 31.67
C LEU A 16 20.86 -16.24 31.92
N LEU A 17 21.12 -15.30 32.83
CA LEU A 17 20.25 -14.12 33.03
C LEU A 17 20.27 -13.19 31.83
N LEU A 18 21.44 -12.96 31.22
CA LEU A 18 21.56 -12.12 30.02
C LEU A 18 20.84 -12.76 28.82
N SER A 19 20.96 -14.08 28.63
CA SER A 19 20.24 -14.81 27.57
C SER A 19 18.72 -14.82 27.76
N CYS A 20 18.23 -14.84 29.00
CA CYS A 20 16.79 -14.83 29.27
C CYS A 20 16.17 -13.44 29.01
N CYS A 21 16.91 -12.35 29.25
CA CYS A 21 16.47 -11.00 28.92
C CYS A 21 16.32 -10.74 27.42
N PHE A 22 17.14 -11.36 26.57
CA PHE A 22 17.02 -11.20 25.10
C PHE A 22 15.83 -11.96 24.52
N ALA A 23 15.39 -13.06 25.13
CA ALA A 23 14.25 -13.85 24.64
C ALA A 23 12.88 -13.18 24.89
N LEU A 24 12.79 -12.21 25.80
CA LEU A 24 11.54 -11.53 26.15
C LEU A 24 11.23 -10.29 25.28
N LEU A 25 12.17 -9.85 24.43
CA LEU A 25 12.05 -8.56 23.72
C LEU A 25 11.53 -8.65 22.27
N ALA A 26 11.29 -9.85 21.74
CA ALA A 26 10.89 -10.02 20.34
C ALA A 26 9.59 -10.83 20.21
N GLN A 27 8.51 -10.32 20.79
CA GLN A 27 7.17 -10.75 20.41
C GLN A 27 6.67 -9.76 19.35
N ALA A 28 6.75 -10.15 18.08
CA ALA A 28 6.15 -9.40 16.98
C ALA A 28 4.72 -9.92 16.76
N ALA A 29 3.76 -9.03 16.46
CA ALA A 29 2.40 -9.45 16.12
C ALA A 29 2.26 -10.00 14.70
N ILE A 30 3.24 -9.72 13.85
CA ILE A 30 3.34 -10.33 12.54
C ILE A 30 4.60 -11.20 12.59
N THR A 31 4.40 -12.51 12.70
CA THR A 31 5.47 -13.52 12.77
C THR A 31 5.59 -14.32 11.48
N THR A 32 4.58 -14.22 10.61
CA THR A 32 4.53 -14.91 9.32
C THR A 32 4.03 -13.97 8.24
N PRO A 33 4.43 -14.18 6.98
CA PRO A 33 3.82 -13.46 5.87
C PRO A 33 2.30 -13.60 5.86
N ILE A 34 1.60 -12.49 5.69
CA ILE A 34 0.13 -12.43 5.62
C ILE A 34 -0.30 -11.83 4.29
N SER A 35 -1.37 -12.36 3.72
CA SER A 35 -1.88 -11.90 2.42
C SER A 35 -3.39 -11.77 2.41
N ARG A 36 -3.90 -10.76 1.72
CA ARG A 36 -5.34 -10.53 1.51
C ARG A 36 -5.57 -9.86 0.16
N ASP A 37 -6.40 -10.45 -0.69
CA ASP A 37 -6.86 -9.83 -1.93
C ASP A 37 -5.72 -9.28 -2.83
N GLY A 38 -4.57 -9.95 -2.84
CA GLY A 38 -3.38 -9.53 -3.61
C GLY A 38 -2.50 -8.48 -2.92
N ASP A 39 -2.86 -8.04 -1.72
CA ASP A 39 -1.98 -7.31 -0.82
C ASP A 39 -1.21 -8.27 0.09
N TYR A 40 0.05 -7.96 0.37
CA TYR A 40 0.94 -8.79 1.18
C TYR A 40 1.63 -7.98 2.27
N VAL A 41 1.91 -8.61 3.41
CA VAL A 41 2.91 -8.15 4.37
C VAL A 41 3.94 -9.25 4.52
N GLU A 42 5.19 -8.94 4.19
CA GLU A 42 6.31 -9.87 4.24
C GLU A 42 7.62 -9.13 4.54
N GLU A 43 8.66 -9.87 4.93
CA GLU A 43 9.97 -9.28 5.20
C GLU A 43 10.66 -8.86 3.90
N ASN A 44 11.23 -7.66 3.90
CA ASN A 44 12.11 -7.18 2.84
C ASN A 44 13.51 -7.82 2.96
N ALA A 45 14.41 -7.48 2.04
CA ALA A 45 15.79 -7.99 2.02
C ALA A 45 16.62 -7.65 3.28
N SER A 46 16.18 -6.69 4.09
CA SER A 46 16.81 -6.29 5.36
C SER A 46 16.15 -6.96 6.58
N GLY A 47 15.14 -7.81 6.40
CA GLY A 47 14.37 -8.42 7.48
C GLY A 47 13.30 -7.51 8.10
N THR A 48 13.00 -6.36 7.48
CA THR A 48 11.89 -5.49 7.94
C THR A 48 10.59 -5.96 7.31
N LEU A 49 9.54 -6.15 8.11
CA LEU A 49 8.19 -6.40 7.60
C LEU A 49 7.62 -5.17 6.89
N CYS A 50 7.19 -5.36 5.65
CA CYS A 50 6.73 -4.31 4.77
C CYS A 50 5.42 -4.70 4.09
N TYR A 51 4.57 -3.69 3.87
CA TYR A 51 3.33 -3.85 3.13
C TYR A 51 3.55 -3.63 1.63
N TYR A 52 3.13 -4.61 0.83
CA TYR A 52 3.20 -4.62 -0.62
C TYR A 52 1.77 -4.66 -1.19
N PRO A 53 1.19 -3.49 -1.52
CA PRO A 53 -0.15 -3.43 -2.07
C PRO A 53 -0.18 -3.96 -3.51
N GLN A 54 -1.30 -4.56 -3.89
CA GLN A 54 -1.65 -4.82 -5.28
C GLN A 54 -1.68 -3.50 -6.07
N ALA A 55 -1.40 -3.57 -7.38
CA ALA A 55 -1.62 -2.46 -8.31
C ALA A 55 -2.99 -1.80 -8.10
N LEU A 56 -3.03 -0.48 -8.24
CA LEU A 56 -4.18 0.36 -7.94
C LEU A 56 -5.40 -0.12 -8.70
N ASN A 57 -6.43 -0.52 -7.96
CA ASN A 57 -7.72 -0.85 -8.50
C ASN A 57 -8.76 0.17 -8.00
N PRO A 58 -9.29 1.04 -8.86
CA PRO A 58 -10.29 2.04 -8.47
C PRO A 58 -11.54 1.45 -7.82
N ARG A 59 -11.82 0.15 -8.00
CA ARG A 59 -12.95 -0.54 -7.37
C ARG A 59 -12.70 -0.90 -5.91
N THR A 60 -11.44 -1.01 -5.49
CA THR A 60 -11.05 -1.37 -4.12
C THR A 60 -10.59 -0.14 -3.32
N ILE A 61 -10.38 0.99 -3.99
CA ILE A 61 -10.06 2.27 -3.35
C ILE A 61 -11.34 2.96 -2.92
N ASP A 62 -11.35 3.38 -1.66
CA ASP A 62 -12.38 4.20 -1.06
C ASP A 62 -11.73 5.52 -0.67
N VAL A 63 -11.85 6.51 -1.57
CA VAL A 63 -11.15 7.81 -1.48
C VAL A 63 -11.48 8.56 -0.20
N ALA A 64 -12.66 8.33 0.38
CA ALA A 64 -13.14 9.09 1.53
C ALA A 64 -13.04 8.30 2.84
N CYS A 65 -13.11 6.96 2.81
CA CYS A 65 -13.20 6.14 4.01
C CYS A 65 -14.30 6.60 4.98
N VAL A 66 -15.41 7.08 4.42
CA VAL A 66 -16.56 7.59 5.16
C VAL A 66 -17.75 6.67 4.98
N GLY A 67 -18.63 6.66 5.98
CA GLY A 67 -19.83 5.83 6.00
C GLY A 67 -19.97 5.09 7.32
N PRO A 68 -21.20 4.71 7.72
CA PRO A 68 -21.44 4.01 8.97
C PRO A 68 -20.66 2.70 9.07
N GLU A 69 -20.47 2.00 7.95
CA GLU A 69 -19.69 0.77 7.85
C GLU A 69 -18.16 0.99 7.92
N LYS A 70 -17.69 2.22 7.67
CA LYS A 70 -16.26 2.56 7.69
C LYS A 70 -15.77 3.06 9.05
N GLY A 71 -16.69 3.41 9.96
CA GLY A 71 -16.33 3.90 11.30
C GLY A 71 -15.29 5.03 11.25
N ASP A 72 -14.18 4.87 11.98
CA ASP A 72 -13.14 5.91 12.10
C ASP A 72 -11.98 5.76 11.11
N PHE A 73 -12.12 4.98 10.04
CA PHE A 73 -11.00 4.72 9.12
C PHE A 73 -10.38 5.99 8.53
N ALA A 74 -11.20 6.97 8.17
CA ALA A 74 -10.70 8.26 7.66
C ALA A 74 -9.83 9.01 8.69
N GLN A 75 -10.08 8.84 9.99
CA GLN A 75 -9.30 9.52 11.04
C GLN A 75 -8.01 8.75 11.34
N VAL A 76 -8.08 7.42 11.45
CA VAL A 76 -6.88 6.61 11.73
C VAL A 76 -5.91 6.58 10.54
N ILE A 77 -6.40 6.63 9.30
CA ILE A 77 -5.53 6.82 8.12
C ILE A 77 -4.78 8.13 8.22
N ARG A 78 -5.45 9.22 8.61
CA ARG A 78 -4.80 10.52 8.80
C ARG A 78 -3.75 10.48 9.92
N ALA A 79 -4.02 9.77 11.02
CA ALA A 79 -3.04 9.53 12.08
C ALA A 79 -1.83 8.75 11.54
N HIS A 80 -2.06 7.62 10.86
CA HIS A 80 -1.02 6.79 10.25
C HIS A 80 -0.12 7.55 9.27
N LEU A 81 -0.72 8.38 8.41
CA LEU A 81 0.00 9.16 7.42
C LEU A 81 0.93 10.24 8.02
N ASN A 82 0.74 10.58 9.30
CA ASN A 82 1.63 11.47 10.06
C ASN A 82 2.76 10.73 10.78
N GLU A 83 2.72 9.40 10.84
CA GLU A 83 3.79 8.57 11.41
C GLU A 83 4.94 8.33 10.43
N THR A 84 6.04 7.76 10.95
CA THR A 84 7.26 7.48 10.17
C THR A 84 7.50 6.00 9.86
N THR A 85 6.66 5.11 10.41
CA THR A 85 6.69 3.66 10.22
C THR A 85 5.53 3.23 9.34
N SER A 86 5.76 2.35 8.38
CA SER A 86 4.77 1.94 7.37
C SER A 86 3.66 1.04 7.91
N ILE A 87 3.89 0.39 9.06
CA ILE A 87 2.95 -0.51 9.74
C ILE A 87 2.76 -0.03 11.17
N ASN A 88 1.53 0.33 11.53
CA ASN A 88 1.19 0.81 12.88
C ASN A 88 -0.16 0.29 13.36
N TYR A 89 -0.25 0.08 14.67
CA TYR A 89 -1.47 -0.25 15.37
C TYR A 89 -1.99 0.97 16.13
N PHE A 90 -3.29 1.21 16.08
CA PHE A 90 -3.95 2.32 16.76
C PHE A 90 -5.11 1.85 17.62
N SER A 91 -5.34 2.56 18.72
CA SER A 91 -6.51 2.38 19.58
C SER A 91 -7.78 2.96 18.93
N ALA A 92 -8.95 2.65 19.51
CA ALA A 92 -10.21 3.30 19.13
C ALA A 92 -10.17 4.83 19.30
N SER A 93 -9.33 5.34 20.19
CA SER A 93 -9.09 6.77 20.43
C SER A 93 -8.05 7.38 19.49
N LEU A 94 -7.58 6.62 18.48
CA LEU A 94 -6.57 7.03 17.49
C LEU A 94 -5.16 7.20 18.06
N GLU A 95 -4.88 6.65 19.23
CA GLU A 95 -3.54 6.67 19.83
C GLU A 95 -2.67 5.57 19.22
N LEU A 96 -1.41 5.88 18.90
CA LEU A 96 -0.43 4.91 18.44
C LEU A 96 -0.13 3.90 19.56
N LEU A 97 -0.40 2.63 19.30
CA LEU A 97 -0.12 1.52 20.21
C LEU A 97 1.26 0.92 19.98
N GLY A 98 1.75 0.96 18.75
CA GLY A 98 3.07 0.46 18.35
C GLY A 98 3.14 0.07 16.87
N GLY A 99 4.29 -0.44 16.44
CA GLY A 99 4.53 -0.94 15.09
C GLY A 99 4.30 -2.44 14.96
N THR A 100 5.13 -3.11 14.17
CA THR A 100 5.09 -4.57 13.94
C THR A 100 5.32 -5.41 15.21
N GLU A 101 5.90 -4.80 16.24
CA GLU A 101 6.14 -5.37 17.57
C GLU A 101 4.91 -5.34 18.50
N PHE A 102 3.82 -4.66 18.11
CA PHE A 102 2.65 -4.53 18.98
C PHE A 102 1.79 -5.80 19.00
N ILE A 103 1.80 -6.52 20.12
CA ILE A 103 1.01 -7.75 20.33
C ILE A 103 -0.50 -7.43 20.45
N VAL A 104 -1.32 -8.04 19.59
CA VAL A 104 -2.79 -7.84 19.60
C VAL A 104 -3.47 -8.71 20.65
N GLU A 105 -2.88 -9.85 21.01
CA GLU A 105 -3.45 -10.79 21.98
C GLU A 105 -3.67 -10.18 23.37
N GLY A 106 -4.78 -10.55 24.02
CA GLY A 106 -5.08 -10.15 25.40
C GLY A 106 -5.76 -8.78 25.58
N GLN A 107 -6.13 -8.09 24.50
CA GLN A 107 -6.73 -6.75 24.57
C GLN A 107 -8.27 -6.74 24.80
N GLY A 108 -8.91 -7.90 24.97
CA GLY A 108 -10.36 -8.02 25.19
C GLY A 108 -11.20 -7.52 24.01
N ASP A 109 -12.40 -6.98 24.26
CA ASP A 109 -13.31 -6.45 23.22
C ASP A 109 -12.89 -5.08 22.64
N ARG A 110 -11.61 -4.72 22.76
CA ARG A 110 -11.11 -3.42 22.30
C ARG A 110 -10.92 -3.42 20.79
N LYS A 111 -11.45 -2.38 20.14
CA LYS A 111 -11.23 -2.14 18.72
C LYS A 111 -9.80 -1.65 18.51
N ILE A 112 -9.04 -2.40 17.72
CA ILE A 112 -7.67 -2.06 17.32
C ILE A 112 -7.66 -1.92 15.81
N TYR A 113 -7.07 -0.83 15.33
CA TYR A 113 -6.86 -0.58 13.92
C TYR A 113 -5.44 -0.94 13.54
N LEU A 114 -5.25 -1.74 12.50
CA LEU A 114 -3.98 -1.96 11.83
C LEU A 114 -3.96 -1.11 10.57
N CYS A 115 -2.99 -0.22 10.46
CA CYS A 115 -2.76 0.62 9.29
C CYS A 115 -1.42 0.28 8.64
N LEU A 116 -1.44 0.17 7.32
CA LEU A 116 -0.35 -0.29 6.48
C LEU A 116 -0.22 0.65 5.29
N SER A 117 0.98 1.09 4.97
CA SER A 117 1.26 1.90 3.79
C SER A 117 2.41 1.29 2.98
N GLY A 118 2.34 1.44 1.66
CA GLY A 118 3.30 0.78 0.79
C GLY A 118 3.25 1.32 -0.62
N ARG A 119 4.15 0.80 -1.45
CA ARG A 119 4.22 1.12 -2.88
C ARG A 119 3.91 -0.12 -3.70
N ALA A 120 2.91 -0.02 -4.56
CA ALA A 120 2.50 -1.10 -5.44
C ALA A 120 3.44 -1.25 -6.65
N GLY A 121 3.30 -2.36 -7.38
CA GLY A 121 4.07 -2.63 -8.59
C GLY A 121 3.83 -1.65 -9.75
N ASP A 122 2.71 -0.93 -9.73
CA ASP A 122 2.38 0.17 -10.67
C ASP A 122 2.89 1.54 -10.17
N TYR A 123 3.73 1.53 -9.12
CA TYR A 123 4.35 2.70 -8.51
C TYR A 123 3.42 3.63 -7.74
N THR A 124 2.16 3.26 -7.57
CA THR A 124 1.20 4.01 -6.74
C THR A 124 1.46 3.76 -5.26
N TYR A 125 1.29 4.80 -4.44
CA TYR A 125 1.30 4.65 -2.99
C TYR A 125 -0.11 4.35 -2.52
N GLN A 126 -0.26 3.37 -1.64
CA GLN A 126 -1.57 3.01 -1.10
C GLN A 126 -1.45 2.81 0.41
N THR A 127 -2.48 3.22 1.12
CA THR A 127 -2.62 3.03 2.57
C THR A 127 -3.90 2.28 2.85
N MET A 128 -3.80 1.17 3.57
CA MET A 128 -4.92 0.37 4.01
C MET A 128 -5.01 0.39 5.53
N CYS A 129 -6.21 0.58 6.07
CA CYS A 129 -6.49 0.35 7.48
C CYS A 129 -7.62 -0.67 7.63
N THR A 130 -7.50 -1.56 8.61
CA THR A 130 -8.52 -2.56 8.94
C THR A 130 -8.59 -2.75 10.46
N THR A 131 -9.67 -3.34 10.94
CA THR A 131 -9.76 -3.77 12.34
C THR A 131 -9.16 -5.15 12.51
N VAL A 132 -8.33 -5.33 13.52
CA VAL A 132 -7.67 -6.60 13.84
C VAL A 132 -8.08 -7.08 15.23
N GLY A 133 -8.28 -8.39 15.37
CA GLY A 133 -8.63 -9.04 16.64
C GLY A 133 -7.65 -10.11 17.08
N ARG A 134 -6.59 -10.33 16.30
CA ARG A 134 -5.49 -11.26 16.60
C ARG A 134 -4.27 -10.92 15.75
N ASP A 135 -3.14 -11.45 16.17
CA ASP A 135 -1.89 -11.43 15.44
C ASP A 135 -2.02 -12.11 14.06
N ASN A 136 -1.12 -11.78 13.13
CA ASN A 136 -1.08 -12.34 11.77
C ASN A 136 -2.41 -12.26 11.01
N SER A 137 -3.10 -11.11 11.09
CA SER A 137 -4.40 -10.92 10.44
C SER A 137 -4.50 -9.56 9.75
N LEU A 138 -4.85 -9.53 8.46
CA LEU A 138 -5.23 -8.32 7.72
C LEU A 138 -6.75 -8.06 7.79
N GLY A 139 -7.35 -8.38 8.94
CA GLY A 139 -8.79 -8.46 9.13
C GLY A 139 -9.33 -9.88 8.91
N THR A 140 -10.37 -10.26 9.65
CA THR A 140 -10.97 -11.59 9.52
C THR A 140 -11.57 -11.74 8.11
N GLY A 141 -11.36 -12.89 7.46
CA GLY A 141 -11.77 -13.21 6.08
C GLY A 141 -13.29 -13.25 5.80
N GLY A 142 -14.06 -12.40 6.46
CA GLY A 142 -15.41 -12.00 6.09
C GLY A 142 -15.44 -10.53 5.63
N PRO A 143 -16.62 -9.88 5.62
CA PRO A 143 -16.76 -8.47 5.23
C PRO A 143 -16.24 -7.51 6.32
N SER A 144 -15.16 -7.86 7.02
CA SER A 144 -14.52 -6.98 8.00
C SER A 144 -14.20 -5.67 7.31
N PRO A 145 -14.70 -4.55 7.87
CA PRO A 145 -14.59 -3.29 7.20
C PRO A 145 -13.10 -2.96 7.14
N PHE A 146 -12.63 -2.70 5.94
CA PHE A 146 -11.33 -2.12 5.69
C PHE A 146 -11.58 -0.85 4.88
N CYS A 147 -10.60 0.04 4.93
CA CYS A 147 -10.52 1.13 4.00
C CYS A 147 -9.15 1.20 3.36
N LYS A 148 -9.12 1.53 2.07
CA LYS A 148 -7.91 1.66 1.28
C LYS A 148 -7.97 2.96 0.51
N VAL A 149 -6.95 3.81 0.68
CA VAL A 149 -6.81 5.09 -0.02
C VAL A 149 -5.57 5.07 -0.90
N GLU A 150 -5.60 5.87 -1.95
CA GLU A 150 -4.40 6.25 -2.67
C GLU A 150 -3.63 7.30 -1.84
N GLY A 151 -2.40 6.96 -1.45
CA GLY A 151 -1.56 7.78 -0.59
C GLY A 151 -0.61 6.96 0.26
N GLY A 152 0.50 7.58 0.65
CA GLY A 152 1.49 7.03 1.57
C GLY A 152 2.07 8.15 2.44
N GLN A 153 2.85 7.78 3.46
CA GLN A 153 3.46 8.75 4.36
C GLN A 153 4.48 9.61 3.61
N ARG A 154 4.65 10.86 4.08
CA ARG A 154 5.65 11.77 3.51
C ARG A 154 7.07 11.41 3.90
N ARG A 155 7.23 10.65 4.99
CA ARG A 155 8.51 10.18 5.53
C ARG A 155 8.33 8.76 6.05
N VAL A 156 9.25 7.87 5.65
CA VAL A 156 9.26 6.47 6.06
C VAL A 156 10.68 6.11 6.48
N THR A 157 10.86 5.54 7.66
CA THR A 157 12.18 5.27 8.27
C THR A 157 12.48 3.79 8.44
N ASP A 158 11.51 2.90 8.23
CA ASP A 158 11.67 1.45 8.36
C ASP A 158 12.27 0.78 7.11
N GLY A 159 12.41 1.53 6.01
CA GLY A 159 13.00 1.04 4.76
C GLY A 159 12.03 0.29 3.86
N CYS A 160 10.72 0.37 4.10
CA CYS A 160 9.74 -0.37 3.30
C CYS A 160 9.47 0.24 1.92
N TYR A 161 9.50 1.57 1.80
CA TYR A 161 9.42 2.26 0.52
C TYR A 161 10.07 3.63 0.63
N ILE A 162 10.37 4.23 -0.53
CA ILE A 162 10.90 5.59 -0.62
C ILE A 162 9.73 6.53 -0.94
N PRO A 163 9.33 7.42 -0.03
CA PRO A 163 8.26 8.38 -0.29
C PRO A 163 8.56 9.27 -1.49
N ASN A 164 7.52 9.62 -2.25
CA ASN A 164 7.60 10.55 -3.39
C ASN A 164 8.58 10.10 -4.51
N GLN A 165 8.98 8.83 -4.53
CA GLN A 165 9.73 8.29 -5.66
C GLN A 165 8.82 8.28 -6.90
N PRO A 166 9.22 8.91 -8.02
CA PRO A 166 8.43 8.90 -9.25
C PRO A 166 8.34 7.48 -9.81
N ALA A 167 7.29 7.21 -10.58
CA ALA A 167 7.28 6.03 -11.44
C ALA A 167 8.54 6.10 -12.33
N PRO A 168 9.28 4.99 -12.53
CA PRO A 168 10.30 4.94 -13.54
C PRO A 168 9.70 5.41 -14.85
N ASP A 169 10.37 6.34 -15.53
CA ASP A 169 10.03 6.65 -16.91
C ASP A 169 9.99 5.30 -17.64
N ALA A 170 8.83 4.95 -18.18
CA ALA A 170 8.75 3.84 -19.10
C ALA A 170 9.78 4.18 -20.17
N LEU A 171 10.93 3.50 -20.13
CA LEU A 171 11.94 3.60 -21.17
C LEU A 171 11.14 3.40 -22.43
N LEU A 172 10.91 4.48 -23.17
CA LEU A 172 10.30 4.42 -24.48
C LEU A 172 11.15 3.37 -25.17
N THR A 173 10.58 2.18 -25.36
CA THR A 173 11.17 1.16 -26.20
C THR A 173 11.40 1.89 -27.50
N THR A 174 12.65 2.31 -27.69
CA THR A 174 13.13 2.81 -28.96
C THR A 174 12.93 1.60 -29.83
N SER A 175 11.80 1.63 -30.53
CA SER A 175 11.42 0.65 -31.52
C SER A 175 12.68 0.32 -32.27
N SER A 176 13.04 -0.96 -32.21
CA SER A 176 14.12 -1.55 -32.97
C SER A 176 13.93 -1.14 -34.42
N ALA A 177 14.55 -0.03 -34.81
CA ALA A 177 14.82 0.29 -36.18
C ALA A 177 15.78 -0.81 -36.61
N ARG A 178 15.18 -1.84 -37.19
CA ARG A 178 15.82 -2.96 -37.87
C ARG A 178 17.15 -2.48 -38.46
N PRO A 179 18.30 -3.08 -38.12
CA PRO A 179 19.58 -2.62 -38.66
C PRO A 179 19.46 -2.58 -40.19
N ALA A 180 19.77 -1.42 -40.77
CA ALA A 180 19.79 -1.29 -42.22
C ALA A 180 20.80 -2.31 -42.76
N ILE A 181 20.31 -3.29 -43.53
CA ILE A 181 21.17 -4.22 -44.25
C ILE A 181 21.83 -3.41 -45.37
N VAL A 182 23.12 -3.09 -45.19
CA VAL A 182 23.95 -2.47 -46.22
C VAL A 182 24.44 -3.57 -47.15
N THR A 183 23.83 -3.70 -48.32
CA THR A 183 24.31 -4.59 -49.37
C THR A 183 25.43 -3.89 -50.14
N ILE A 184 26.68 -4.36 -49.97
CA ILE A 184 27.84 -3.87 -50.73
C ILE A 184 28.00 -4.75 -51.97
N THR A 185 27.65 -4.23 -53.15
CA THR A 185 27.95 -4.90 -54.42
C THR A 185 29.32 -4.46 -54.93
N ARG A 186 30.32 -5.34 -54.86
CA ARG A 186 31.64 -5.11 -55.49
C ARG A 186 31.58 -5.49 -56.96
N THR A 187 31.57 -4.52 -57.85
CA THR A 187 31.91 -4.70 -59.26
C THR A 187 33.42 -4.57 -59.45
N SER A 188 34.05 -5.64 -59.93
CA SER A 188 35.48 -5.69 -60.28
C SER A 188 35.74 -4.89 -61.55
N GLY A 189 36.12 -3.61 -61.38
CA GLY A 189 36.57 -2.76 -62.48
C GLY A 189 36.41 -1.28 -62.16
N SER A 190 37.51 -0.66 -61.73
CA SER A 190 37.85 0.78 -61.77
C SER A 190 36.75 1.83 -61.45
N SER A 191 37.06 2.65 -60.45
CA SER A 191 36.34 3.86 -59.98
C SER A 191 35.16 3.61 -59.02
N VAL A 192 35.40 3.89 -57.73
CA VAL A 192 34.42 3.81 -56.65
C VAL A 192 33.57 5.08 -56.66
N ARG A 193 32.30 4.97 -57.07
CA ARG A 193 31.28 6.00 -56.87
C ARG A 193 30.31 5.54 -55.79
N THR A 194 30.42 6.12 -54.61
CA THR A 194 29.49 5.89 -53.50
C THR A 194 28.20 6.67 -53.79
N THR A 195 27.11 5.97 -54.05
CA THR A 195 25.79 6.60 -54.19
C THR A 195 24.97 6.23 -52.96
N LEU A 196 24.72 7.19 -52.07
CA LEU A 196 23.79 7.01 -50.96
C LEU A 196 22.36 7.18 -51.50
N THR A 197 21.57 6.11 -51.43
CA THR A 197 20.11 6.20 -51.62
C THR A 197 19.48 6.10 -50.24
N GLN A 198 19.07 7.25 -49.70
CA GLN A 198 18.37 7.35 -48.43
C GLN A 198 16.87 7.26 -48.69
N ASP A 199 16.29 6.07 -48.52
CA ASP A 199 14.84 5.92 -48.49
C ASP A 199 14.31 6.53 -47.19
N ARG A 200 13.80 7.75 -47.30
CA ARG A 200 13.13 8.46 -46.22
C ARG A 200 11.69 7.93 -46.13
N PRO A 201 11.26 7.30 -45.03
CA PRO A 201 9.85 6.98 -44.85
C PRO A 201 9.03 8.28 -44.79
N SER A 202 7.99 8.37 -45.62
CA SER A 202 7.02 9.46 -45.61
C SER A 202 6.32 9.54 -44.25
N VAL A 203 6.59 10.62 -43.52
CA VAL A 203 5.85 10.99 -42.32
C VAL A 203 4.50 11.57 -42.76
N ASN A 204 3.42 10.83 -42.51
CA ASN A 204 2.06 11.33 -42.65
C ASN A 204 1.76 12.27 -41.47
N THR A 205 1.97 13.56 -41.66
CA THR A 205 1.52 14.61 -40.75
C THR A 205 0.04 14.90 -41.05
N GLN A 206 -0.88 14.32 -40.28
CA GLN A 206 -2.28 14.73 -40.30
C GLN A 206 -2.44 16.02 -39.48
N ASN A 207 -2.46 17.14 -40.20
CA ASN A 207 -2.97 18.41 -39.70
C ASN A 207 -4.49 18.29 -39.48
N ALA A 208 -4.95 18.46 -38.25
CA ALA A 208 -6.35 18.76 -37.93
C ALA A 208 -6.42 20.21 -37.41
N SER A 209 -6.67 21.14 -38.32
CA SER A 209 -7.08 22.52 -38.03
C SER A 209 -8.57 22.64 -38.28
N GLY A 210 -9.36 22.80 -37.21
CA GLY A 210 -10.78 23.11 -37.26
C GLY A 210 -11.08 24.28 -36.34
N ALA A 211 -11.52 25.39 -36.93
CA ALA A 211 -11.70 26.70 -36.34
C ALA A 211 -13.05 26.88 -35.62
N ALA A 212 -13.14 28.03 -34.93
CA ALA A 212 -14.15 28.47 -33.96
C ALA A 212 -15.54 28.82 -34.50
N SER A 213 -16.54 28.76 -33.61
CA SER A 213 -17.70 29.69 -33.44
C SER A 213 -18.58 29.10 -32.32
N GLY A 214 -18.86 29.75 -31.18
CA GLY A 214 -19.64 30.97 -31.03
C GLY A 214 -21.11 30.62 -30.75
N GLY A 215 -21.63 30.83 -29.53
CA GLY A 215 -23.06 30.57 -29.26
C GLY A 215 -23.47 30.54 -27.78
N THR A 216 -23.85 31.72 -27.29
CA THR A 216 -24.71 32.12 -26.16
C THR A 216 -25.73 31.13 -25.56
N SER A 217 -25.92 31.34 -24.25
CA SER A 217 -27.19 31.35 -23.48
C SER A 217 -28.08 30.12 -23.40
N GLY A 218 -28.28 29.64 -22.17
CA GLY A 218 -29.34 28.68 -21.84
C GLY A 218 -29.39 28.35 -20.35
N THR A 219 -29.81 29.33 -19.54
CA THR A 219 -30.29 29.10 -18.16
C THR A 219 -31.48 28.16 -18.20
N THR A 220 -31.43 27.03 -17.50
CA THR A 220 -32.66 26.36 -17.02
C THR A 220 -32.44 25.79 -15.63
N ARG A 221 -33.21 26.39 -14.73
CA ARG A 221 -33.44 26.10 -13.34
C ARG A 221 -34.61 25.11 -13.28
N ASN A 222 -34.45 24.02 -12.56
CA ASN A 222 -35.49 23.14 -11.98
C ASN A 222 -34.78 22.52 -10.76
N ASP A 223 -34.93 22.96 -9.51
CA ASP A 223 -36.11 23.19 -8.68
C ASP A 223 -37.05 21.96 -8.58
N GLN A 224 -37.07 21.42 -7.36
CA GLN A 224 -38.12 20.65 -6.69
C GLN A 224 -38.30 19.16 -7.05
N GLY A 225 -38.03 18.30 -6.06
CA GLY A 225 -38.32 16.86 -6.09
C GLY A 225 -38.16 16.20 -4.72
N LEU A 226 -38.61 16.89 -3.67
CA LEU A 226 -38.78 16.36 -2.32
C LEU A 226 -39.95 15.35 -2.32
N LEU A 227 -39.67 14.06 -2.13
CA LEU A 227 -40.69 13.09 -1.75
C LEU A 227 -40.21 12.33 -0.50
N LEU A 228 -40.80 12.78 0.61
CA LEU A 228 -40.98 12.03 1.84
C LEU A 228 -41.66 10.69 1.51
N LEU A 229 -41.04 9.57 1.87
CA LEU A 229 -41.78 8.34 2.10
C LEU A 229 -41.54 7.86 3.53
N ASN A 230 -42.65 7.85 4.26
CA ASN A 230 -42.84 7.27 5.57
C ASN A 230 -42.44 5.78 5.58
N GLY A 231 -41.79 5.35 6.65
CA GLY A 231 -41.42 3.96 6.89
C GLY A 231 -41.30 3.66 8.38
N LEU A 232 -42.43 3.80 9.07
CA LEU A 232 -42.67 3.34 10.43
C LEU A 232 -42.49 1.80 10.46
N ILE A 233 -41.48 1.27 11.16
CA ILE A 233 -41.49 -0.12 11.62
C ILE A 233 -41.32 -0.14 13.13
N LEU A 234 -42.46 -0.26 13.79
CA LEU A 234 -42.60 -0.89 15.10
C LEU A 234 -42.22 -2.37 14.99
N GLY A 235 -41.56 -2.90 16.02
CA GLY A 235 -41.44 -4.32 16.30
C GLY A 235 -39.97 -4.72 16.48
N SER A 236 -39.54 -5.37 17.55
CA SER A 236 -40.26 -6.00 18.64
C SER A 236 -39.33 -6.11 19.85
N LEU A 237 -39.95 -5.86 21.00
CA LEU A 237 -39.59 -6.38 22.31
C LEU A 237 -39.23 -7.88 22.23
N VAL A 238 -38.02 -8.27 22.66
CA VAL A 238 -37.76 -9.63 23.14
C VAL A 238 -37.12 -9.52 24.51
N VAL A 239 -37.96 -9.79 25.51
CA VAL A 239 -37.61 -10.17 26.87
C VAL A 239 -37.27 -11.66 26.86
N MET A 240 -36.13 -12.03 27.42
CA MET A 240 -35.80 -13.32 28.06
C MET A 240 -34.53 -13.03 28.88
N ILE A 241 -34.56 -12.72 30.19
CA ILE A 241 -34.73 -13.62 31.35
C ILE A 241 -34.09 -15.00 31.13
N GLY A 242 -33.05 -15.32 31.90
CA GLY A 242 -32.64 -16.72 32.10
C GLY A 242 -31.25 -16.92 32.70
N LEU A 243 -31.19 -16.85 34.04
CA LEU A 243 -30.19 -17.41 34.98
C LEU A 243 -28.82 -16.74 35.11
#